data_AF-A0A2D5MVW5-F1
#
_entry.id   AF-A0A2D5MVW5-F1
#
_cell.length_a   1.000
_cell.length_b   1.000
_cell.length_c   1.000
_cell.angle_alpha   90.00
_cell.angle_beta   90.00
_cell.angle_gamma   90.00
#
_symmetry.space_group_name_H-M   'P 1'
#
loop_
_entity.id
_entity.type
_entity.pdbx_description
1 polymer ?
#
loop_
_entity_poly.entity_id
_entity_poly.type
_entity_poly.pdbx_seq_one_letter_code
_entity_poly.pdbx_strand_id
1 'polypeptide(L)'
;MPTSKQLPLSLGRDNCYFTFDGETYRFELWTDPPEAMYWSTYKVKASHLKVFDANDKQVYGPAKEALLNELDEERKFFTNRDR
;
A
#
# COMPACT_ATOMS: atom_id res chain seq x y z
N MET A 1 1.52 -18.51 14.97
CA MET A 1 0.52 -17.74 14.21
C MET A 1 1.19 -16.41 13.85
N PRO A 2 1.51 -16.08 12.59
CA PRO A 2 1.90 -14.72 12.30
C PRO A 2 0.63 -13.91 12.07
N THR A 3 0.44 -13.00 13.02
CA THR A 3 -0.46 -11.84 13.05
C THR A 3 -0.76 -11.28 11.66
N SER A 4 -2.01 -11.41 11.21
CA SER A 4 -2.56 -10.53 10.18
C SER A 4 -2.32 -9.09 10.62
N LYS A 5 -1.44 -8.39 9.90
CA LYS A 5 -1.25 -6.95 10.04
C LYS A 5 -2.53 -6.28 9.54
N GLN A 6 -3.50 -6.14 10.44
CA GLN A 6 -4.68 -5.31 10.20
C GLN A 6 -4.19 -3.87 10.09
N LEU A 7 -4.08 -3.37 8.85
CA LEU A 7 -3.80 -1.97 8.60
C LEU A 7 -4.97 -1.15 9.18
N PRO A 8 -4.72 -0.09 9.98
CA PRO A 8 -5.78 0.69 10.59
C PRO A 8 -6.63 1.40 9.53
N LEU A 9 -7.93 1.10 9.54
CA LEU A 9 -8.95 1.45 8.53
C LEU A 9 -9.46 2.90 8.59
N SER A 10 -8.60 3.88 8.84
CA SER A 10 -9.00 5.29 8.89
C SER A 10 -7.84 6.15 8.45
N LEU A 11 -7.75 6.45 7.14
CA LEU A 11 -6.60 7.14 6.60
C LEU A 11 -7.04 8.29 5.69
N GLY A 12 -7.15 9.49 6.26
CA GLY A 12 -7.16 10.73 5.51
C GLY A 12 -5.74 11.27 5.48
N ARG A 13 -5.03 11.25 4.34
CA ARG A 13 -3.60 11.67 4.27
C ARG A 13 -2.71 11.03 5.37
N ASP A 14 -3.09 9.87 5.88
CA ASP A 14 -2.41 9.31 7.03
C ASP A 14 -1.20 8.47 6.58
N ASN A 15 -0.14 8.59 7.37
CA ASN A 15 1.13 7.91 7.21
C ASN A 15 0.94 6.41 7.48
N CYS A 16 0.88 5.61 6.43
CA CYS A 16 0.85 4.15 6.57
C CYS A 16 2.26 3.60 6.74
N TYR A 17 2.39 2.43 7.39
CA TYR A 17 3.69 1.78 7.56
C TYR A 17 3.62 0.33 7.10
N PHE A 18 4.66 -0.15 6.44
CA PHE A 18 4.86 -1.54 6.07
C PHE A 18 6.28 -1.98 6.39
N THR A 19 6.49 -3.30 6.46
CA THR A 19 7.82 -3.85 6.72
C THR A 19 8.26 -4.62 5.48
N PHE A 20 9.43 -4.29 4.95
CA PHE A 20 10.04 -4.96 3.81
C PHE A 20 11.50 -5.24 4.15
N ASP A 21 11.95 -6.49 3.93
CA ASP A 21 13.31 -6.95 4.23
C ASP A 21 13.79 -6.69 5.68
N GLY A 22 12.86 -6.69 6.63
CA GLY A 22 13.15 -6.41 8.05
C GLY A 22 13.23 -4.92 8.40
N GLU A 23 13.13 -4.02 7.42
CA GLU A 23 13.08 -2.58 7.63
C GLU A 23 11.64 -2.05 7.58
N THR A 24 11.35 -1.02 8.38
CA THR A 24 10.04 -0.38 8.39
C THR A 24 10.05 0.84 7.50
N TYR A 25 9.16 0.86 6.52
CA TYR A 25 8.98 1.93 5.57
C TYR A 25 7.64 2.61 5.82
N ARG A 26 7.63 3.94 5.69
CA ARG A 26 6.40 4.74 5.69
C ARG A 26 5.92 4.89 4.26
N PHE A 27 4.63 4.87 4.00
CA PHE A 27 4.08 5.16 2.68
C PHE A 27 2.89 6.10 2.77
N GLU A 28 2.75 6.89 1.72
CA GLU A 28 1.62 7.76 1.47
C GLU A 28 0.96 7.34 0.16
N LEU A 29 -0.36 7.25 0.19
CA LEU A 29 -1.16 6.95 -0.99
C LEU A 29 -1.98 8.18 -1.39
N TRP A 30 -1.82 8.57 -2.64
CA TRP A 30 -2.46 9.71 -3.27
C TRP A 30 -3.37 9.20 -4.38
N THR A 31 -4.59 8.79 -4.02
CA THR A 31 -5.63 8.39 -4.97
C THR A 31 -6.73 9.44 -5.07
N ASP A 32 -7.38 9.49 -6.23
CA ASP A 32 -8.58 10.29 -6.49
C ASP A 32 -9.69 9.35 -7.00
N PRO A 33 -10.76 9.08 -6.22
CA PRO A 33 -11.02 9.59 -4.87
C PRO A 33 -10.05 9.05 -3.79
N PRO A 34 -9.87 9.77 -2.67
CA PRO A 34 -9.00 9.34 -1.56
C PRO A 34 -9.46 8.03 -0.90
N GLU A 35 -10.76 7.71 -1.03
CA GLU A 35 -11.36 6.45 -0.58
C GLU A 35 -11.05 5.26 -1.51
N ALA A 36 -10.35 5.47 -2.63
CA ALA A 36 -10.01 4.41 -3.58
C ALA A 36 -9.05 3.34 -3.01
N MET A 37 -8.55 3.51 -1.76
CA MET A 37 -7.91 2.43 -1.00
C MET A 37 -8.82 1.19 -0.84
N TYR A 38 -10.15 1.35 -0.90
CA TYR A 38 -11.08 0.27 -0.59
C TYR A 38 -11.41 -0.70 -1.73
N TRP A 39 -10.91 -0.52 -2.96
CA TRP A 39 -11.64 -1.07 -4.09
C TRP A 39 -10.84 -2.07 -4.91
N SER A 40 -11.34 -3.30 -4.91
CA SER A 40 -11.25 -4.30 -5.99
C SER A 40 -11.42 -3.71 -7.41
N THR A 41 -11.91 -2.47 -7.53
CA THR A 41 -12.19 -1.75 -8.78
C THR A 41 -11.10 -0.75 -9.20
N TYR A 42 -10.14 -0.38 -8.34
CA TYR A 42 -9.10 0.62 -8.68
C TYR A 42 -7.69 0.04 -8.64
N LYS A 43 -6.91 0.29 -9.69
CA LYS A 43 -5.50 -0.09 -9.74
C LYS A 43 -4.62 1.06 -9.25
N VAL A 44 -3.99 0.88 -8.09
CA VAL A 44 -2.96 1.79 -7.59
C VAL A 44 -1.79 1.83 -8.58
N LYS A 45 -1.37 3.04 -8.96
CA LYS A 45 -0.23 3.28 -9.84
C LYS A 45 0.98 3.70 -9.02
N ALA A 46 2.18 3.49 -9.56
CA ALA A 46 3.41 3.95 -8.93
C ALA A 46 3.44 5.47 -8.67
N SER A 47 2.74 6.28 -9.46
CA SER A 47 2.60 7.73 -9.25
C SER A 47 1.73 8.09 -8.05
N HIS A 48 0.83 7.20 -7.64
CA HIS A 48 -0.06 7.38 -6.49
C HIS A 48 0.61 6.95 -5.18
N LEU A 49 1.67 6.14 -5.24
CA LEU A 49 2.36 5.62 -4.07
C LEU A 49 3.69 6.35 -3.86
N LYS A 50 3.86 6.97 -2.70
CA LYS A 50 5.14 7.46 -2.22
C LYS A 50 5.58 6.61 -1.03
N VAL A 51 6.81 6.15 -1.04
CA VAL A 51 7.39 5.36 0.07
C VAL A 51 8.57 6.14 0.61
N PHE A 52 8.76 6.13 1.91
CA PHE A 52 9.79 6.83 2.65
C PHE A 52 10.53 5.85 3.56
N ASP A 53 11.85 5.99 3.63
CA ASP A 53 12.69 5.23 4.57
C ASP A 53 12.60 5.83 6.00
N ALA A 54 13.36 5.24 6.93
CA ALA A 54 13.45 5.73 8.30
C ALA A 54 14.04 7.15 8.44
N ASN A 55 14.70 7.67 7.41
CA ASN A 55 15.26 9.03 7.36
C ASN A 55 14.32 10.02 6.68
N ASP A 56 13.07 9.63 6.44
CA ASP A 56 12.08 10.42 5.71
C ASP A 56 12.44 10.69 4.24
N LYS A 57 13.38 9.92 3.67
CA LYS A 57 13.76 10.04 2.26
C LYS A 57 12.85 9.18 1.42
N GLN A 58 12.31 9.78 0.36
CA GLN A 58 11.48 9.05 -0.57
C GLN A 58 12.30 7.98 -1.31
N VAL A 59 11.89 6.72 -1.19
CA VAL A 59 12.49 5.57 -1.86
C VAL A 59 11.67 5.16 -3.09
N TYR A 60 12.40 4.81 -4.15
CA TYR A 60 11.83 4.40 -5.45
C TYR A 60 12.24 2.97 -5.83
N GLY A 61 12.88 2.24 -4.91
CA GLY A 61 13.46 0.94 -5.17
C GLY A 61 12.54 -0.24 -4.82
N PRO A 62 13.11 -1.41 -4.50
CA PRO A 62 12.39 -2.68 -4.41
C PRO A 62 11.25 -2.68 -3.38
N ALA A 63 11.39 -1.94 -2.27
CA ALA A 63 10.33 -1.80 -1.27
C ALA A 63 9.04 -1.19 -1.84
N LYS A 64 9.16 -0.21 -2.75
CA LYS A 64 8.02 0.42 -3.40
C LYS A 64 7.36 -0.52 -4.41
N GLU A 65 8.16 -1.25 -5.17
CA GLU A 65 7.66 -2.23 -6.15
C GLU A 65 6.97 -3.40 -5.47
N ALA A 66 7.53 -3.89 -4.36
CA ALA A 66 6.92 -4.94 -3.54
C ALA A 66 5.53 -4.51 -3.05
N LEU A 67 5.42 -3.32 -2.46
CA LEU A 67 4.14 -2.80 -1.98
C LEU A 67 3.12 -2.61 -3.12
N LEU A 68 3.55 -2.16 -4.30
CA LEU A 68 2.65 -2.05 -5.46
C LEU A 68 2.15 -3.41 -5.94
N ASN A 69 3.01 -4.43 -5.93
CA ASN A 69 2.62 -5.78 -6.31
C ASN A 69 1.66 -6.38 -5.29
N GLU A 70 1.93 -6.24 -3.99
CA GLU A 70 1.02 -6.71 -2.94
C GLU A 70 -0.38 -6.09 -3.09
N LEU A 71 -0.45 -4.77 -3.32
CA LEU A 71 -1.73 -4.08 -3.55
C LEU A 71 -2.46 -4.56 -4.83
N ASP A 72 -1.75 -4.87 -5.91
CA ASP A 72 -2.35 -5.41 -7.14
C ASP A 72 -2.82 -6.87 -6.95
N GLU A 73 -2.08 -7.67 -6.17
CA GLU A 73 -2.46 -9.04 -5.82
C GLU A 73 -3.69 -9.09 -4.92
N GLU A 74 -3.73 -8.26 -3.87
CA GLU A 74 -4.93 -8.10 -3.03
C GLU A 74 -6.13 -7.69 -3.88
N ARG A 75 -5.97 -6.72 -4.79
CA ARG A 75 -7.04 -6.33 -5.72
C ARG A 75 -7.57 -7.52 -6.50
N LYS A 76 -6.68 -8.31 -7.13
CA LYS A 76 -7.08 -9.50 -7.91
C LYS A 76 -7.80 -10.53 -7.05
N PHE A 77 -7.36 -10.73 -5.81
CA PHE A 77 -8.01 -11.65 -4.88
C PHE A 77 -9.45 -11.24 -4.61
N PHE A 78 -9.71 -9.95 -4.34
CA PHE A 78 -11.07 -9.47 -4.12
C PHE A 78 -11.92 -9.42 -5.40
N THR A 79 -11.34 -9.12 -6.57
CA THR A 79 -12.08 -9.14 -7.85
C THR A 79 -12.50 -10.56 -8.26
N ASN A 80 -11.66 -11.57 -8.03
CA ASN A 80 -11.94 -12.96 -8.44
C ASN A 80 -12.90 -13.70 -7.52
N ARG A 81 -13.11 -13.21 -6.29
CA ARG A 81 -13.99 -13.85 -5.31
C ARG A 81 -15.49 -13.59 -5.55
N ASP A 82 -15.79 -12.64 -6.43
CA ASP A 82 -17.16 -12.26 -6.83
C ASP A 82 -17.65 -12.99 -8.09
N ARG A 83 -16.86 -13.95 -8.63
CA ARG A 83 -17.17 -14.66 -9.88
C ARG A 83 -17.56 -16.12 -9.67
#